data_AF-A0A382F541-F1
#
_entry.id   AF-A0A382F541-F1
#
_cell.length_a   1.000
_cell.length_b   1.000
_cell.length_c   1.000
_cell.angle_alpha   90.00
_cell.angle_beta   90.00
_cell.angle_gamma   90.00
#
_symmetry.space_group_name_H-M   'P 1'
#
loop_
_entity.id
_entity.type
_entity.pdbx_description
1 polymer ?
#
loop_
_entity_poly.entity_id
_entity_poly.type
_entity_poly.pdbx_seq_one_letter_code
_entity_poly.pdbx_strand_id
1 'polypeptide(L)' 'MTTNSTQLNGHPSSEILEIHKRMIGKTVLVIDGDPWYGEIKGVIDEEYFSISSAESPAPRKVSMYKIRST' A
#
# COMPACT_ATOMS: atom_id res chain seq x y z
N MET A 1 -27.68 -12.58 22.29
CA MET A 1 -26.25 -12.24 22.15
C MET A 1 -25.64 -13.40 21.39
N THR A 2 -25.58 -13.30 20.06
CA THR A 2 -25.22 -14.44 19.20
C THR A 2 -23.95 -14.08 18.47
N THR A 3 -22.94 -14.92 18.68
CA THR A 3 -21.58 -14.82 18.15
C THR A 3 -21.59 -14.98 16.63
N ASN A 4 -21.35 -13.89 15.89
CA ASN A 4 -21.03 -13.97 14.47
C ASN A 4 -19.53 -14.24 14.31
N SER A 5 -19.16 -15.52 14.45
CA SER A 5 -17.93 -16.05 13.86
C SER A 5 -18.14 -16.10 12.34
N THR A 6 -17.91 -14.97 11.68
CA THR A 6 -17.89 -14.88 10.22
C THR A 6 -16.70 -15.69 9.72
N GLN A 7 -17.06 -16.83 9.13
CA GLN A 7 -16.31 -17.65 8.19
C GLN A 7 -15.29 -16.82 7.38
N LEU A 8 -14.02 -16.81 7.80
CA LEU A 8 -12.88 -16.33 7.02
C LEU A 8 -12.59 -17.36 5.91
N ASN A 9 -13.45 -17.43 4.91
CA ASN A 9 -13.22 -18.20 3.69
C ASN A 9 -13.36 -17.31 2.44
N GLY A 10 -12.90 -16.07 2.56
CA GLY A 10 -12.54 -15.21 1.42
C GLY A 10 -11.02 -15.12 1.39
N HIS A 11 -10.42 -15.27 0.21
CA HIS A 11 -8.97 -15.19 0.02
C HIS A 11 -8.35 -14.06 0.88
N PRO A 12 -7.36 -14.34 1.75
CA PRO A 12 -6.74 -13.31 2.60
C PRO A 12 -6.16 -12.14 1.78
N SER A 13 -5.82 -12.39 0.51
CA SER A 13 -5.36 -11.37 -0.42
C SER A 13 -6.42 -10.29 -0.71
N SER A 14 -7.73 -10.61 -0.70
CA SER A 14 -8.76 -9.63 -1.08
C SER A 14 -8.93 -8.52 -0.05
N GLU A 15 -8.97 -8.85 1.23
CA GLU A 15 -9.15 -7.87 2.31
C GLU A 15 -7.91 -6.97 2.44
N ILE A 16 -6.72 -7.55 2.32
CA ILE A 16 -5.44 -6.80 2.33
C ILE A 16 -5.39 -5.82 1.15
N LEU A 17 -5.78 -6.25 -0.05
CA LEU A 17 -5.85 -5.37 -1.22
C LEU A 17 -6.85 -4.24 -1.04
N GLU A 18 -8.00 -4.48 -0.41
CA GLU A 18 -8.97 -3.42 -0.10
C GLU A 18 -8.43 -2.40 0.90
N ILE A 19 -7.71 -2.85 1.94
CA ILE A 19 -7.02 -1.96 2.89
C ILE A 19 -5.96 -1.13 2.16
N HIS A 20 -5.14 -1.78 1.33
CA HIS A 20 -4.08 -1.11 0.56
C HIS A 20 -4.65 -0.08 -0.41
N LYS A 21 -5.80 -0.34 -1.04
CA LYS A 21 -6.47 0.62 -1.92
C LYS A 21 -6.88 1.90 -1.18
N ARG A 22 -7.19 1.83 0.12
CA ARG A 22 -7.49 3.03 0.94
C ARG A 22 -6.27 3.91 1.20
N MET A 23 -5.06 3.42 0.89
CA MET A 23 -3.83 4.19 1.00
C MET A 23 -3.51 5.00 -0.26
N ILE A 24 -4.21 4.75 -1.38
CA ILE A 24 -4.05 5.53 -2.61
C ILE A 24 -4.34 7.01 -2.33
N GLY A 25 -3.47 7.88 -2.81
CA GLY A 25 -3.48 9.33 -2.57
C GLY A 25 -2.78 9.76 -1.29
N LYS A 26 -2.32 8.83 -0.44
CA LYS A 26 -1.48 9.19 0.73
C LYS A 26 -0.04 9.38 0.32
N THR A 27 0.60 10.36 0.95
CA THR A 27 2.06 10.53 0.92
C THR A 27 2.70 9.62 1.95
N VAL A 28 3.76 8.91 1.55
CA VAL A 28 4.54 8.01 2.41
C VAL A 28 6.02 8.28 2.22
N LEU A 29 6.81 7.96 3.24
CA LEU A 29 8.26 7.98 3.17
C LEU A 29 8.74 6.63 2.62
N VAL A 30 9.44 6.64 1.50
CA VAL A 30 10.05 5.45 0.89
C VAL A 30 11.51 5.36 1.32
N ILE A 31 11.91 4.21 1.87
CA ILE A 31 13.26 3.90 2.34
C ILE A 31 13.84 2.82 1.42
N ASP A 32 14.30 3.26 0.25
CA ASP A 32 14.94 2.42 -0.76
C ASP A 32 16.27 3.06 -1.20
N GLY A 33 17.28 2.95 -0.33
CA GLY A 33 18.52 3.72 -0.46
C GLY A 33 18.34 5.11 0.15
N ASP A 34 18.27 6.14 -0.69
CA ASP A 34 18.03 7.51 -0.23
C ASP A 34 16.53 7.69 0.10
N PRO A 35 16.18 8.18 1.30
CA PRO A 35 14.79 8.29 1.71
C PRO A 35 14.08 9.45 1.00
N TRP A 36 12.97 9.17 0.33
CA TRP A 36 12.20 10.17 -0.41
C TRP A 36 10.70 10.09 -0.14
N TYR A 37 10.01 11.21 -0.29
CA TYR A 37 8.55 11.27 -0.11
C TYR A 37 7.83 11.04 -1.43
N GLY A 38 6.90 10.10 -1.42
CA GLY A 38 6.11 9.73 -2.60
C GLY A 38 4.64 9.59 -2.29
N GLU A 39 3.79 9.87 -3.28
CA GLU A 39 2.36 9.60 -3.20
C GLU A 39 2.03 8.23 -3.79
N ILE A 40 1.24 7.44 -3.06
CA ILE A 40 0.72 6.16 -3.55
C ILE A 40 -0.30 6.44 -4.65
N LYS A 41 0.02 6.10 -5.90
CA LYS A 41 -0.88 6.22 -7.05
C LYS A 41 -1.73 4.98 -7.26
N GLY A 42 -1.30 3.83 -6.75
CA GLY A 42 -2.04 2.57 -6.90
C GLY A 42 -1.45 1.44 -6.09
N VAL A 43 -2.18 0.33 -6.06
CA VAL A 43 -1.75 -0.95 -5.48
C VAL A 43 -1.49 -1.89 -6.65
N ILE A 44 -0.29 -2.46 -6.70
CA ILE A 44 0.08 -3.44 -7.74
C ILE A 44 -0.37 -4.82 -7.28
N ASP A 45 -0.03 -5.17 -6.04
CA ASP A 45 -0.39 -6.41 -5.39
C ASP A 45 -0.36 -6.24 -3.85
N GLU A 46 -0.47 -7.33 -3.10
CA GLU A 46 -0.50 -7.29 -1.64
C GLU A 46 0.80 -6.75 -1.02
N GLU A 47 1.95 -6.88 -1.67
CA GLU A 47 3.25 -6.45 -1.14
C GLU A 47 3.72 -5.13 -1.77
N TYR A 48 3.24 -4.78 -2.97
CA TYR A 48 3.78 -3.66 -3.72
C TYR A 48 2.76 -2.56 -4.06
N PHE A 49 3.22 -1.33 -3.88
CA PHE A 49 2.54 -0.11 -4.26
C PHE A 49 3.19 0.54 -5.48
N SER A 50 2.38 1.26 -6.25
CA SER A 50 2.82 2.17 -7.29
C SER A 50 2.94 3.56 -6.67
N ILE A 51 4.16 4.09 -6.57
CA ILE A 51 4.45 5.35 -5.89
C ILE A 51 5.16 6.31 -6.84
N SER A 52 4.73 7.56 -6.88
CA SER A 52 5.38 8.63 -7.65
C SER A 52 5.76 9.79 -6.75
N SER A 53 6.85 10.51 -7.05
CA SER A 53 7.21 11.76 -6.38
C SER A 53 7.16 12.93 -7.34
N ALA A 54 7.19 14.15 -6.82
CA ALA A 54 7.33 15.36 -7.64
C ALA A 54 8.66 15.37 -8.42
N GLU A 55 9.71 14.80 -7.83
CA GLU A 55 11.05 14.71 -8.44
C GLU A 55 11.15 13.58 -9.49
N SER A 56 10.31 12.56 -9.38
CA SER A 56 10.20 11.45 -10.34
C SER A 56 8.74 11.14 -10.62
N PRO A 57 8.13 11.78 -11.64
CA PRO A 57 6.72 11.60 -11.95
C PRO A 57 6.41 10.20 -12.50
N ALA A 58 7.43 9.45 -12.94
CA ALA A 58 7.27 8.07 -13.34
C ALA A 58 6.97 7.19 -12.10
N PRO A 59 5.81 6.50 -12.05
CA PRO A 59 5.48 5.65 -10.92
C PRO A 59 6.46 4.48 -10.81
N ARG A 60 6.94 4.25 -9.58
CA ARG A 60 7.87 3.16 -9.25
C ARG A 60 7.16 2.10 -8.44
N LYS A 61 7.53 0.85 -8.67
CA LYS A 61 7.11 -0.29 -7.84
C LYS A 61 7.91 -0.27 -6.54
N VAL A 62 7.22 -0.08 -5.42
CA VAL A 62 7.82 0.01 -4.09
C VAL A 62 7.15 -1.00 -3.16
N SER A 63 7.96 -1.75 -2.40
CA SER A 63 7.44 -2.70 -1.41
C SER A 63 6.90 -1.99 -0.18
N MET A 64 5.81 -2.50 0.39
CA MET A 64 5.22 -2.01 1.62
C MET A 64 6.16 -2.08 2.83
N TYR A 65 7.17 -2.96 2.79
CA TYR A 65 8.17 -3.03 3.87
C TYR A 65 9.14 -1.85 3.85
N LYS A 66 9.28 -1.20 2.69
CA LYS A 66 10.12 -0.02 2.47
C LYS A 66 9.36 1.29 2.61
N ILE A 67 8.06 1.28 2.93
CA ILE A 67 7.32 2.50 3.22
C ILE A 67 7.15 2.72 4.72
N ARG A 68 7.10 3.98 5.12
CA ARG A 68 6.70 4.40 6.47
C ARG A 68 5.60 5.44 6.37
N SER A 69 4.53 5.21 7.14
CA SER A 69 3.52 6.23 7.40
C SER A 69 4.14 7.29 8.31
N THR A 70 4.04 8.55 7.91
CA THR A 70 4.33 9.70 8.78
C THR A 70 3.24 9.88 9.81
#